data_AF-A0A0Q0B166-F1
#
_entry.id   AF-A0A0Q0B166-F1
#
_cell.length_a   1.000
_cell.length_b   1.000
_cell.length_c   1.000
_cell.angle_alpha   90.00
_cell.angle_beta   90.00
_cell.angle_gamma   90.00
#
_symmetry.space_group_name_H-M   'P 1'
#
loop_
_entity.id
_entity.type
_entity.pdbx_description
1 polymer ?
#
loop_
_entity_poly.entity_id
_entity_poly.type
_entity_poly.pdbx_seq_one_letter_code
_entity_poly.pdbx_strand_id
1 'polypeptide(L)'
;MMKLKLANIDKQLGGMRILRDVSLEIAAGEFVVFVGPSGCGKSTLLRLIAGLDSICSGDLLIDGRRVNDLEPRERGVGMVFQSYALYP
;
A
#
# COMPACT_ATOMS: atom_id res chain seq x y z
N MET A 1 -9.15 -13.54 -8.24
CA MET A 1 -9.31 -12.61 -7.10
C MET A 1 -7.97 -12.59 -6.36
N MET A 2 -7.50 -11.41 -5.98
CA MET A 2 -6.13 -11.16 -5.52
C MET A 2 -6.04 -11.26 -4.00
N LYS A 3 -5.04 -11.97 -3.47
CA LYS A 3 -4.65 -11.98 -2.06
C LYS A 3 -3.52 -10.97 -1.82
N LEU A 4 -3.64 -10.15 -0.78
CA LEU A 4 -2.62 -9.17 -0.38
C LEU A 4 -1.98 -9.58 0.93
N LYS A 5 -0.65 -9.44 1.04
CA LYS A 5 0.06 -9.58 2.31
C LYS A 5 1.09 -8.47 2.47
N LEU A 6 1.07 -7.83 3.62
CA LEU A 6 2.07 -6.91 4.10
C LEU A 6 2.78 -7.59 5.27
N ALA A 7 4.10 -7.69 5.20
CA ALA A 7 4.92 -8.22 6.27
C ALA A 7 5.92 -7.15 6.70
N ASN A 8 5.75 -6.66 7.92
CA ASN A 8 6.66 -5.75 8.59
C ASN A 8 6.99 -4.49 7.77
N ILE A 9 5.97 -3.88 7.17
CA ILE A 9 6.13 -2.70 6.31
C ILE A 9 6.49 -1.47 7.16
N ASP A 10 7.66 -0.91 6.91
CA ASP A 10 8.05 0.41 7.41
C ASP A 10 8.13 1.42 6.28
N LYS A 11 7.71 2.65 6.62
CA LYS A 11 7.85 3.80 5.72
C LYS A 11 8.35 5.01 6.49
N GLN A 12 9.42 5.60 5.96
CA GLN A 12 9.96 6.87 6.42
C GLN A 12 9.87 7.93 5.32
N LEU A 13 9.61 9.17 5.71
CA LEU A 13 9.65 10.33 4.84
C LEU A 13 10.25 11.51 5.60
N GLY A 14 11.32 12.11 5.06
CA GLY A 14 11.98 13.25 5.70
C GLY A 14 12.46 12.97 7.13
N GLY A 15 12.89 11.73 7.43
CA GLY A 15 13.32 11.32 8.77
C GLY A 15 12.20 10.97 9.76
N MET A 16 10.92 11.19 9.41
CA MET A 16 9.80 10.74 10.23
C MET A 16 9.31 9.35 9.81
N ARG A 17 9.10 8.46 10.78
CA ARG A 17 8.45 7.15 10.58
C ARG A 17 6.94 7.34 10.46
N ILE A 18 6.42 7.18 9.25
CA ILE A 18 4.99 7.29 8.92
C ILE A 18 4.28 5.96 9.20
N LEU A 19 4.87 4.84 8.76
CA LEU A 19 4.40 3.49 9.06
C LEU A 19 5.48 2.76 9.85
N ARG A 20 5.05 2.01 10.87
CA ARG A 20 5.93 1.29 11.79
C ARG A 20 5.49 -0.16 11.84
N ASP A 21 6.30 -1.05 11.26
CA ASP A 21 6.10 -2.50 11.32
C ASP A 21 4.66 -2.97 11.00
N VAL A 22 4.10 -2.48 9.89
CA VAL A 22 2.72 -2.80 9.50
C VAL A 22 2.66 -4.20 8.89
N SER A 23 1.95 -5.10 9.55
CA SER A 23 1.67 -6.46 9.05
C SER A 23 0.16 -6.68 8.91
N LEU A 24 -0.27 -7.14 7.74
CA LEU A 24 -1.68 -7.37 7.41
C LEU A 24 -1.78 -8.44 6.33
N GLU A 25 -2.83 -9.26 6.40
CA GLU A 25 -3.22 -10.16 5.32
C GLU A 25 -4.66 -9.85 4.93
N ILE A 26 -4.92 -9.71 3.63
CA ILE A 26 -6.25 -9.52 3.06
C ILE A 26 -6.51 -10.70 2.13
N ALA A 27 -7.52 -11.50 2.45
CA ALA A 27 -7.86 -12.65 1.65
C ALA A 27 -8.55 -12.24 0.33
N ALA A 28 -8.55 -13.17 -0.63
CA ALA A 28 -9.15 -12.93 -1.93
C ALA A 28 -10.66 -12.63 -1.81
N GLY A 29 -11.07 -11.46 -2.29
CA GLY A 29 -12.48 -11.03 -2.26
C GLY A 29 -12.92 -10.37 -0.96
N GLU A 30 -12.03 -10.18 0.01
CA GLU A 30 -12.35 -9.43 1.23
C GLU A 30 -12.53 -7.94 0.94
N PHE A 31 -13.50 -7.34 1.63
CA PHE A 31 -13.72 -5.91 1.64
C PHE A 31 -13.18 -5.33 2.94
N VAL A 32 -12.09 -4.57 2.86
CA VAL A 32 -11.37 -4.02 4.01
C VAL A 32 -11.47 -2.51 4.02
N VAL A 33 -11.70 -1.93 5.20
CA VAL A 33 -11.76 -0.48 5.42
C VAL A 33 -10.66 -0.06 6.39
N PHE A 34 -9.83 0.90 5.99
CA PHE A 34 -8.85 1.52 6.89
C PHE A 34 -9.43 2.78 7.53
N VAL A 35 -9.56 2.78 8.85
CA VAL A 35 -10.03 3.91 9.67
C VAL A 35 -8.93 4.42 10.60
N GLY A 36 -8.95 5.72 10.88
CA GLY A 36 -8.02 6.34 11.82
C GLY A 36 -7.91 7.85 11.64
N PRO A 37 -7.28 8.57 12.59
CA PRO A 37 -7.16 10.03 12.57
C PRO A 37 -6.50 10.60 11.29
N SER A 38 -6.66 11.90 11.04
CA SER A 38 -5.89 12.56 9.98
C SER A 38 -4.38 12.39 10.24
N GLY A 39 -3.62 12.13 9.19
CA GLY A 39 -2.16 11.94 9.29
C GLY A 39 -1.69 10.56 9.78
N CYS A 40 -2.57 9.60 10.10
CA CYS A 40 -2.15 8.29 10.61
C CYS A 40 -1.55 7.32 9.55
N GLY A 41 -1.34 7.76 8.31
CA GLY A 41 -0.66 6.95 7.28
C GLY A 41 -1.55 6.11 6.35
N LYS A 42 -2.89 6.24 6.42
CA LYS A 42 -3.83 5.50 5.52
C LYS A 42 -3.52 5.69 4.04
N SER A 43 -3.47 6.94 3.59
CA SER A 43 -3.18 7.26 2.18
C SER A 43 -1.77 6.84 1.78
N THR A 44 -0.80 6.94 2.68
CA THR A 44 0.56 6.41 2.48
C THR A 44 0.51 4.91 2.23
N LEU A 45 -0.20 4.15 3.06
CA LEU A 45 -0.33 2.70 2.91
C LEU A 45 -0.95 2.31 1.55
N LEU A 46 -2.04 2.98 1.15
CA LEU A 46 -2.68 2.74 -0.15
C LEU A 46 -1.74 3.05 -1.33
N ARG A 47 -0.97 4.13 -1.23
CA ARG A 47 0.04 4.49 -2.26
C ARG A 47 1.16 3.46 -2.34
N LEU A 48 1.62 2.90 -1.22
CA LEU A 48 2.62 1.82 -1.21
C LEU A 48 2.07 0.55 -1.88
N ILE A 49 0.82 0.18 -1.60
CA ILE A 49 0.15 -0.98 -2.23
C ILE A 49 0.08 -0.78 -3.75
N ALA A 50 -0.39 0.40 -4.19
CA ALA A 50 -0.50 0.76 -5.60
C ALA A 50 0.86 0.96 -6.30
N GLY A 51 1.98 1.00 -5.58
CA GLY A 51 3.32 1.25 -6.13
C GLY A 51 3.62 2.70 -6.45
N LEU A 52 2.82 3.64 -5.97
CA LEU A 52 2.99 5.08 -6.18
C LEU A 52 4.02 5.70 -5.24
N ASP A 53 4.40 4.98 -4.17
CA ASP A 53 5.49 5.29 -3.27
C ASP A 53 6.31 4.01 -3.01
N SER A 54 7.60 4.15 -2.71
CA SER A 54 8.50 3.04 -2.37
C SER A 54 8.39 2.61 -0.91
N ILE A 55 8.56 1.31 -0.66
CA ILE A 55 8.64 0.72 0.69
C ILE A 55 10.08 0.84 1.20
N CYS A 56 10.27 1.22 2.47
CA CYS A 56 11.62 1.31 3.05
C CYS A 56 12.15 -0.06 3.50
N SER A 57 11.32 -0.85 4.19
CA SER A 57 11.61 -2.23 4.59
C SER A 57 10.33 -3.04 4.73
N GLY A 58 10.49 -4.37 4.80
CA GLY A 58 9.39 -5.32 4.79
C GLY A 58 9.02 -5.79 3.38
N ASP A 59 8.02 -6.66 3.31
CA ASP A 59 7.60 -7.31 2.08
C ASP A 59 6.12 -7.06 1.79
N LEU A 60 5.84 -6.60 0.57
CA LEU A 60 4.50 -6.52 0.01
C LEU A 60 4.35 -7.62 -1.01
N LEU A 61 3.39 -8.51 -0.78
CA LEU A 61 3.08 -9.62 -1.66
C LEU A 61 1.67 -9.48 -2.22
N ILE A 62 1.55 -9.71 -3.52
CA ILE A 62 0.30 -9.83 -4.25
C ILE A 62 0.28 -11.22 -4.87
N ASP A 63 -0.72 -12.04 -4.50
CA ASP A 63 -0.84 -13.44 -4.92
C ASP A 63 0.45 -14.25 -4.69
N GLY A 64 1.11 -14.00 -3.56
CA GLY A 64 2.36 -14.66 -3.19
C GLY A 64 3.61 -14.15 -3.93
N ARG A 65 3.47 -13.27 -4.92
CA ARG A 65 4.59 -12.61 -5.58
C ARG A 65 4.98 -11.35 -4.81
N ARG A 66 6.26 -11.21 -4.46
CA ARG A 66 6.80 -9.97 -3.89
C ARG A 66 6.79 -8.87 -4.96
N VAL A 67 6.20 -7.72 -4.65
CA VAL A 67 5.96 -6.63 -5.63
C VAL A 67 6.62 -5.30 -5.27
N ASN A 68 7.45 -5.25 -4.22
CA ASN A 68 8.06 -4.00 -3.73
C ASN A 68 8.71 -3.16 -4.83
N ASP A 69 9.40 -3.82 -5.77
CA ASP A 69 10.20 -3.21 -6.82
C ASP A 69 9.50 -3.18 -8.19
N LEU A 70 8.21 -3.56 -8.25
CA LEU A 70 7.42 -3.52 -9.49
C LEU A 70 6.79 -2.14 -9.70
N GLU A 71 6.73 -1.72 -10.96
CA GLU A 71 6.02 -0.51 -11.37
C GLU A 71 4.50 -0.64 -11.10
N PRO A 72 3.77 0.47 -10.84
CA PRO A 72 2.33 0.44 -10.55
C PRO A 72 1.50 -0.41 -11.52
N ARG A 73 1.79 -0.30 -12.82
CA ARG A 73 1.07 -1.02 -13.89
C ARG A 73 1.23 -2.54 -13.84
N GLU A 74 2.29 -3.03 -13.20
CA GLU A 74 2.61 -4.45 -13.12
C GLU A 74 1.98 -5.13 -11.89
N ARG A 75 1.38 -4.35 -10.98
CA ARG A 75 0.82 -4.84 -9.71
C ARG A 75 -0.61 -5.34 -9.82
N GLY A 76 -1.31 -5.04 -10.91
CA GLY A 76 -2.71 -5.42 -11.08
C GLY A 76 -3.67 -4.72 -10.12
N VAL A 77 -3.29 -3.54 -9.60
CA VAL A 77 -4.09 -2.74 -8.65
C VAL A 77 -4.59 -1.47 -9.33
N GLY A 78 -5.89 -1.17 -9.14
CA GLY A 78 -6.47 0.14 -9.46
C GLY A 78 -6.59 0.99 -8.20
N MET A 79 -6.33 2.30 -8.31
CA MET A 79 -6.48 3.24 -7.20
C MET A 79 -7.33 4.43 -7.62
N VAL A 80 -8.30 4.78 -6.78
CA VAL A 80 -9.05 6.04 -6.88
C VAL A 80 -8.46 7.03 -5.88
N PHE A 81 -8.07 8.21 -6.35
CA PHE A 81 -7.39 9.21 -5.55
C PHE A 81 -8.37 10.08 -4.76
N GLN A 82 -7.91 10.59 -3.61
CA GLN A 82 -8.68 11.53 -2.78
C GLN A 82 -8.94 12.86 -3.51
N SER A 83 -7.97 13.34 -4.30
CA SER A 83 -8.14 14.45 -5.23
C SER A 83 -8.28 13.86 -6.63
N TYR A 84 -9.31 14.28 -7.37
CA TYR A 84 -9.60 13.71 -8.67
C TYR A 84 -8.41 13.86 -9.62
N ALA A 85 -7.83 12.72 -10.02
CA ALA A 85 -6.71 12.64 -10.95
C ALA A 85 -7.23 12.46 -12.38
N LEU A 86 -8.12 13.36 -12.81
CA LEU A 86 -8.74 13.32 -14.13
C LEU A 86 -7.83 14.01 -15.15
N TYR A 87 -7.78 13.45 -16.36
CA TYR A 87 -7.30 14.19 -17.52
C TYR A 87 -8.43 15.14 -17.96
N PRO A 88 -8.18 16.45 -18.06
CA PRO A 88 -9.20 17.41 -18.50
C PRO A 88 -9.60 17.19 -19.96
#